data_AF-A0A2D6Q4E4-F1
#
_entry.id   AF-A0A2D6Q4E4-F1
#
_cell.length_a   1.000
_cell.length_b   1.000
_cell.length_c   1.000
_cell.angle_alpha   90.00
_cell.angle_beta   90.00
_cell.angle_gamma   90.00
#
_symmetry.space_group_name_H-M   'P 1'
#
loop_
_entity.id
_entity.type
_entity.pdbx_description
1 polymer ?
#
loop_
_entity_poly.entity_id
_entity_poly.type
_entity_poly.pdbx_seq_one_letter_code
_entity_poly.pdbx_strand_id
1 'polypeptide(L)' 'MSKKIEKDYHIKASKDKVWQALVDPDVVNRWGGGPATMSDEEGSEFKLWGGDIHGPVPYRMPRPVSDNTDFDTLIGT' A
#
# COMPACT_ATOMS: atom_id res chain seq x y z
N MET A 1 1.60 25.32 -7.01
CA MET A 1 0.37 24.93 -6.27
C MET A 1 -0.08 23.57 -6.78
N SER A 2 0.25 22.48 -6.09
CA SER A 2 -0.22 21.14 -6.44
C SER A 2 -1.66 20.95 -5.94
N LYS A 3 -2.54 20.41 -6.79
CA LYS A 3 -3.91 20.07 -6.39
C LYS A 3 -3.87 18.79 -5.56
N LYS A 4 -4.47 18.83 -4.37
CA LYS A 4 -4.66 17.65 -3.53
C LYS A 4 -5.82 16.83 -4.07
N ILE A 5 -5.64 15.52 -4.20
CA ILE A 5 -6.69 14.58 -4.57
C ILE A 5 -6.95 13.71 -3.34
N GLU A 6 -8.18 13.74 -2.83
CA GLU A 6 -8.61 12.93 -1.69
C GLU A 6 -9.72 11.99 -2.16
N LYS A 7 -9.61 10.72 -1.80
CA LYS A 7 -10.53 9.65 -2.21
C LYS A 7 -10.71 8.66 -1.07
N ASP A 8 -11.97 8.41 -0.71
CA ASP A 8 -12.34 7.44 0.31
C ASP A 8 -13.14 6.30 -0.33
N TYR A 9 -12.79 5.07 0.01
CA TYR A 9 -13.45 3.86 -0.50
C TYR A 9 -13.70 2.88 0.65
N HIS A 10 -14.88 2.24 0.64
CA HIS A 10 -15.21 1.18 1.60
C HIS A 10 -15.02 -0.19 0.95
N ILE A 11 -14.02 -0.94 1.40
CA ILE A 11 -13.67 -2.26 0.86
C ILE A 11 -14.05 -3.34 1.87
N LYS A 12 -14.84 -4.32 1.45
CA LYS A 12 -15.21 -5.49 2.28
C LYS A 12 -14.09 -6.53 2.32
N ALA A 13 -12.94 -6.17 2.88
CA ALA A 13 -11.79 -7.06 3.07
C ALA A 13 -11.06 -6.73 4.38
N SER A 14 -10.26 -7.66 4.89
CA SER A 14 -9.38 -7.38 6.03
C SER A 14 -8.30 -6.38 5.65
N LYS A 15 -7.82 -5.60 6.64
CA LYS A 15 -6.72 -4.63 6.45
C LYS A 15 -5.49 -5.29 5.83
N ASP A 16 -5.13 -6.49 6.29
CA ASP A 16 -3.99 -7.26 5.76
C ASP A 16 -4.12 -7.58 4.27
N LYS A 17 -5.32 -7.97 3.81
CA LYS A 17 -5.56 -8.27 2.39
C LYS A 17 -5.44 -7.02 1.53
N VAL A 18 -5.94 -5.88 2.02
CA VAL A 18 -5.83 -4.60 1.31
C VAL A 18 -4.37 -4.17 1.23
N TRP A 19 -3.62 -4.30 2.34
CA TRP A 19 -2.19 -3.98 2.36
C TRP A 19 -1.39 -4.88 1.41
N GLN A 20 -1.60 -6.19 1.48
CA GLN A 20 -0.94 -7.14 0.58
C GLN A 20 -1.22 -6.77 -0.88
N ALA A 21 -2.46 -6.40 -1.21
CA ALA A 21 -2.81 -6.02 -2.57
C ALA A 21 -2.10 -4.74 -3.08
N LEU A 22 -1.52 -3.93 -2.19
CA LEU A 22 -0.76 -2.73 -2.56
C LEU A 22 0.75 -2.96 -2.66
N VAL A 23 1.31 -3.89 -1.87
CA VAL A 23 2.77 -4.11 -1.79
C VAL A 23 3.23 -5.39 -2.49
N ASP A 24 2.33 -6.35 -2.70
CA ASP A 24 2.67 -7.64 -3.31
C ASP A 24 2.60 -7.52 -4.84
N PRO A 25 3.74 -7.58 -5.55
CA PRO A 25 3.75 -7.43 -7.01
C PRO A 25 2.91 -8.51 -7.71
N ASP A 26 2.82 -9.72 -7.17
CA ASP A 26 2.01 -10.79 -7.76
C ASP A 26 0.51 -10.49 -7.66
N VAL A 27 0.09 -9.80 -6.60
CA VAL A 27 -1.31 -9.39 -6.44
C VAL A 27 -1.62 -8.19 -7.33
N VAL A 28 -0.73 -7.19 -7.38
CA VAL A 28 -0.90 -6.00 -8.21
C VAL A 28 -0.92 -6.36 -9.70
N ASN A 29 -0.05 -7.28 -10.13
CA ASN A 29 -0.04 -7.80 -11.51
C ASN A 29 -1.39 -8.39 -11.93
N ARG A 30 -2.13 -8.99 -11.00
CA ARG A 30 -3.46 -9.58 -11.28
C ARG A 30 -4.56 -8.53 -11.46
N TRP A 31 -4.32 -7.26 -11.15
CA TRP A 31 -5.31 -6.20 -11.39
C TRP A 31 -5.53 -5.91 -12.87
N GLY A 32 -4.69 -6.48 -13.75
CA GLY A 32 -4.90 -6.48 -15.19
C GLY A 32 -4.48 -5.20 -15.91
N GLY A 33 -3.83 -4.26 -15.22
CA GLY A 33 -3.36 -3.02 -15.86
C GLY A 33 -1.94 -3.09 -16.42
N GLY A 34 -1.27 -4.25 -16.37
CA GLY A 34 0.10 -4.44 -16.90
C GLY A 34 1.13 -4.77 -15.82
N PRO A 35 2.40 -4.96 -16.21
CA PRO A 35 3.45 -5.40 -15.30
C PRO A 35 3.70 -4.38 -14.19
N ALA A 36 3.84 -4.89 -12.98
CA ALA A 36 4.00 -4.15 -11.75
C ALA A 36 5.23 -4.65 -10.99
N THR A 37 5.99 -3.71 -10.44
CA THR A 37 7.11 -3.90 -9.52
C THR A 37 6.80 -3.08 -8.27
N MET A 38 6.81 -3.74 -7.13
CA MET A 38 6.50 -3.15 -5.82
C MET A 38 7.43 -3.74 -4.76
N SER A 39 7.67 -2.95 -3.71
CA SER A 39 8.44 -3.32 -2.52
C SER A 39 7.85 -2.56 -1.32
N ASP A 40 7.96 -3.16 -0.13
CA ASP A 40 7.57 -2.53 1.13
C ASP A 40 8.70 -1.67 1.74
N GLU A 41 9.89 -1.70 1.14
CA GLU A 41 11.07 -0.97 1.62
C GLU A 41 11.03 0.52 1.24
N GLU A 42 11.40 1.36 2.20
CA GLU A 42 11.54 2.80 1.99
C GLU A 42 12.61 3.11 0.94
N GLY A 43 12.31 4.04 0.04
CA GLY A 43 13.24 4.48 -1.01
C GLY A 43 13.36 3.53 -2.20
N SER A 44 12.69 2.36 -2.16
CA SER A 44 12.61 1.47 -3.32
C SER A 44 11.81 2.09 -4.46
N GLU A 45 12.16 1.78 -5.71
CA GLU A 45 11.40 2.23 -6.88
C GLU A 45 10.21 1.30 -7.14
N PHE A 46 9.00 1.87 -7.20
CA PHE A 46 7.82 1.15 -7.67
C PHE A 46 7.49 1.56 -9.10
N LYS A 47 6.93 0.60 -9.86
CA LYS A 47 6.45 0.79 -11.23
C LYS A 47 5.15 0.01 -11.39
N LEU A 48 4.08 0.68 -11.77
CA LEU A 48 2.77 0.10 -11.99
C LEU A 48 2.37 0.28 -13.45
N TRP A 49 1.59 -0.68 -13.95
CA TRP A 49 0.97 -0.60 -15.28
C TRP A 49 1.98 -0.38 -16.42
N GLY A 50 3.07 -1.14 -16.43
CA GLY A 50 4.09 -0.99 -17.48
C GLY A 50 5.01 0.23 -17.32
N GLY A 51 4.95 0.90 -16.17
CA GLY A 51 5.76 2.08 -15.88
C GLY A 51 5.05 3.40 -16.11
N ASP A 52 3.76 3.39 -16.44
CA ASP A 52 2.94 4.62 -16.54
C ASP A 52 2.81 5.34 -15.19
N ILE A 53 2.82 4.59 -14.09
CA ILE A 53 2.82 5.14 -12.74
C ILE A 53 4.05 4.61 -12.01
N HIS A 54 4.96 5.51 -11.65
CA HIS A 54 6.25 5.16 -11.08
C HIS A 54 6.69 6.19 -10.06
N GLY A 55 7.56 5.79 -9.14
CA GLY A 55 8.15 6.69 -8.15
C GLY A 55 8.89 5.94 -7.05
N PRO A 56 9.54 6.69 -6.14
CA PRO A 56 10.09 6.11 -4.92
C PRO A 56 8.97 5.86 -3.90
N VAL A 57 9.05 4.74 -3.19
CA VAL A 57 8.23 4.47 -2.01
C VAL A 57 8.65 5.44 -0.90
N PRO A 58 7.81 6.41 -0.49
CA PRO A 58 8.25 7.51 0.37
C PRO A 58 8.41 7.13 1.84
N TYR A 59 7.84 6.01 2.27
CA TYR A 59 7.95 5.48 3.62
C TYR A 59 7.80 3.95 3.57
N ARG A 60 8.48 3.24 4.47
CA ARG A 60 8.26 1.80 4.67
C ARG A 60 6.79 1.58 5.02
N MET A 61 6.05 0.81 4.23
CA MET A 61 4.64 0.54 4.53
C MET A 61 4.56 -0.52 5.64
N PRO A 62 4.17 -0.18 6.89
CA PRO A 62 4.06 -1.18 7.94
C PRO A 62 2.91 -2.13 7.59
N ARG A 63 3.17 -3.44 7.67
CA ARG A 63 2.09 -4.43 7.61
C ARG A 63 1.09 -4.10 8.72
N PRO A 64 -0.22 -4.05 8.43
CA PRO A 64 -1.24 -3.88 9.45
C PRO A 64 -1.05 -4.94 10.52
N VAL A 65 -1.09 -4.55 11.78
CA VAL A 65 -1.17 -5.51 12.88
C VAL A 65 -2.60 -6.05 12.85
N SER A 66 -2.75 -7.36 12.68
CA SER A 66 -4.04 -8.04 12.58
C SER A 66 -4.86 -7.97 13.88
N ASP A 67 -4.20 -7.64 14.99
CA ASP A 67 -4.82 -7.51 16.30
C ASP A 67 -5.20 -6.05 16.60
N ASN A 68 -6.45 -5.87 17.03
CA ASN A 68 -6.99 -4.59 17.50
C ASN A 68 -6.46 -4.17 18.89
N THR A 69 -5.32 -4.71 19.36
CA THR A 69 -4.78 -4.46 20.71
C THR A 69 -3.61 -3.50 20.78
N ASP A 70 -3.25 -2.80 19.70
CA ASP A 70 -2.09 -1.88 19.74
C ASP A 70 -2.45 -0.39 19.76
N PHE A 71 -3.75 -0.02 19.68
CA PHE A 71 -4.11 1.39 19.90
C PHE A 71 -3.87 1.78 21.36
N ASP A 72 -4.08 0.86 22.31
CA ASP A 72 -3.80 1.07 23.74
C ASP A 72 -2.29 1.04 24.06
N THR A 73 -1.51 0.23 23.34
CA THR A 73 -0.05 0.17 23.54
C THR A 73 0.67 1.41 22.99
N LEU A 74 0.07 2.12 22.01
CA LEU A 74 0.59 3.37 21.46
C LEU A 74 0.19 4.62 22.25
N ILE A 75 -0.90 4.60 23.02
CA ILE A 75 -1.32 5.74 23.86
C ILE A 75 -0.97 5.59 25.34
N GLY A 76 -0.30 4.51 25.75
CA GLY A 76 0.28 4.37 27.09
C GLY A 76 -0.73 4.65 28.20
N THR A 77 -1.89 4.00 28.16
CA THR A 77 -2.89 4.04 29.25
C THR A 77 -2.82 2.77 30.08
#